data_AF-A0ABD3WP66-F1
#
_entry.id   AF-A0ABD3WP66-F1
#
_cell.length_a   1.000
_cell.length_b   1.000
_cell.length_c   1.000
_cell.angle_alpha   90.00
_cell.angle_beta   90.00
_cell.angle_gamma   90.00
#
_symmetry.space_group_name_H-M   'P 1'
#
loop_
_entity.id
_entity.type
_entity.pdbx_description
1 polymer ?
#
loop_
_entity_poly.entity_id
_entity_poly.type
_entity_poly.pdbx_seq_one_letter_code
_entity_poly.pdbx_strand_id
1 'polypeptide(L)'
;MMQPVLEMRQKLNTVIVGEEPVAFDVTIFATHQLYANLQQLQPEVKSFTSPLVELIGTSCVSLTDQSPQVMPDDFQVVDGLVSTLGKDGQESSEKFVLIISEAMNHICERCRRYSSESASCPCQRCLSAMATRYS
;
A
#
# COMPACT_ATOMS: atom_id res chain seq x y z
N MET A 1 -15.71 3.56 5.54
CA MET A 1 -14.41 3.90 4.93
C MET A 1 -13.44 2.73 4.79
N MET A 2 -13.44 1.73 5.68
CA MET A 2 -12.47 0.62 5.59
C MET A 2 -12.79 -0.45 4.53
N GLN A 3 -14.04 -0.63 4.15
CA GLN A 3 -14.47 -1.71 3.27
C GLN A 3 -13.73 -1.74 1.91
N PRO A 4 -13.56 -0.62 1.18
CA PRO A 4 -12.82 -0.63 -0.09
C PRO A 4 -11.38 -1.15 0.04
N VAL A 5 -10.70 -0.80 1.15
CA VAL A 5 -9.31 -1.22 1.38
C VAL A 5 -9.23 -2.72 1.64
N LEU A 6 -10.21 -3.29 2.35
CA LEU A 6 -10.28 -4.73 2.59
C LEU A 6 -10.55 -5.51 1.30
N GLU A 7 -11.42 -5.01 0.43
CA GLU A 7 -11.69 -5.60 -0.89
C GLU A 7 -10.42 -5.57 -1.77
N MET A 8 -9.69 -4.45 -1.79
CA MET A 8 -8.41 -4.35 -2.50
C MET A 8 -7.37 -5.34 -1.95
N ARG A 9 -7.27 -5.49 -0.62
CA ARG A 9 -6.38 -6.48 0.00
C ARG A 9 -6.77 -7.92 -0.34
N GLN A 10 -8.06 -8.24 -0.37
CA GLN A 10 -8.51 -9.55 -0.80
C GLN A 10 -8.07 -9.84 -2.24
N LYS A 11 -8.26 -8.88 -3.15
CA LYS A 11 -7.78 -8.97 -4.53
C LYS A 11 -6.27 -9.17 -4.63
N LEU A 12 -5.49 -8.40 -3.87
CA LEU A 12 -4.04 -8.58 -3.78
C LEU A 12 -3.70 -10.03 -3.43
N ASN A 13 -4.28 -10.56 -2.35
CA ASN A 13 -4.01 -11.91 -1.86
C ASN A 13 -4.39 -13.03 -2.85
N THR A 14 -5.30 -12.77 -3.80
CA THR A 14 -5.62 -13.76 -4.85
C THR A 14 -4.50 -13.90 -5.88
N VAL A 15 -3.60 -12.93 -5.97
CA VAL A 15 -2.54 -12.88 -6.97
C VAL A 15 -1.18 -13.27 -6.39
N ILE A 16 -0.86 -12.84 -5.16
CA ILE A 16 0.40 -13.20 -4.46
C ILE A 16 0.32 -14.57 -3.77
N VAL A 17 -0.02 -15.63 -4.52
CA VAL A 17 -0.26 -16.96 -3.97
C VAL A 17 1.03 -17.58 -3.40
N GLY A 18 1.03 -17.81 -2.08
CA GLY A 18 2.10 -18.55 -1.40
C GLY A 18 3.26 -17.70 -0.87
N GLU A 19 3.19 -16.38 -1.04
CA GLU A 19 4.17 -15.43 -0.51
C GLU A 19 3.54 -14.49 0.52
N GLU A 20 4.35 -14.04 1.47
CA GLU A 20 3.89 -13.08 2.47
C GLU A 20 3.71 -11.71 1.82
N PRO A 21 2.56 -11.01 2.00
CA PRO A 21 2.31 -9.70 1.37
C PRO A 21 3.39 -8.65 1.67
N VAL A 22 4.11 -8.80 2.79
CA VAL A 22 5.23 -7.95 3.17
C VAL A 22 6.39 -8.00 2.17
N ALA A 23 6.52 -9.05 1.36
CA ALA A 23 7.56 -9.17 0.34
C ALA A 23 7.30 -8.30 -0.89
N PHE A 24 6.15 -7.63 -0.96
CA PHE A 24 5.75 -6.81 -2.10
C PHE A 24 5.61 -5.33 -1.74
N ASP A 25 5.83 -4.51 -2.76
CA ASP A 25 5.45 -3.11 -2.80
C ASP A 25 4.23 -2.98 -3.72
N VAL A 26 3.28 -2.12 -3.36
CA VAL A 26 2.04 -1.94 -4.12
C VAL A 26 1.85 -0.48 -4.50
N THR A 27 1.57 -0.22 -5.77
CA THR A 27 1.07 1.07 -6.23
C THR A 27 -0.44 0.96 -6.49
N ILE A 28 -1.21 1.78 -5.78
CA ILE A 28 -2.65 1.88 -5.90
C ILE A 28 -2.96 3.09 -6.78
N PHE A 29 -3.49 2.82 -7.96
CA PHE A 29 -4.19 3.81 -8.76
C PHE A 29 -5.68 3.78 -8.36
N ALA A 30 -6.22 4.95 -8.01
CA ALA A 30 -7.62 5.11 -7.65
C ALA A 30 -8.16 6.43 -8.21
N THR A 31 -9.46 6.48 -8.49
CA THR A 31 -10.11 7.69 -9.03
C THR A 31 -11.03 8.36 -8.01
N HIS A 32 -11.28 9.66 -8.23
CA HIS A 32 -12.35 10.44 -7.60
C HIS A 32 -12.45 10.27 -6.07
N GLN A 33 -13.59 9.77 -5.58
CA GLN A 33 -13.90 9.68 -4.16
C GLN A 33 -13.07 8.60 -3.46
N LEU A 34 -12.72 7.51 -4.17
CA LEU A 34 -11.85 6.48 -3.63
C LEU A 34 -10.46 7.06 -3.32
N TYR A 35 -9.86 7.77 -4.27
CA TYR A 35 -8.57 8.43 -4.06
C TYR A 35 -8.61 9.39 -2.87
N ALA A 36 -9.62 10.26 -2.81
CA ALA A 36 -9.80 11.20 -1.70
C ALA A 36 -9.95 10.50 -0.33
N ASN A 37 -10.59 9.34 -0.28
CA ASN A 37 -10.71 8.54 0.94
C ASN A 37 -9.38 7.88 1.34
N LEU A 38 -8.64 7.35 0.37
CA LEU A 38 -7.33 6.74 0.61
C LEU A 38 -6.30 7.79 1.04
N GLN A 39 -6.39 9.00 0.50
CA GLN A 39 -5.51 10.12 0.86
C GLN A 39 -5.67 10.57 2.32
N GLN A 40 -6.84 10.34 2.94
CA GLN A 40 -7.03 10.57 4.38
C GLN A 40 -6.26 9.55 5.23
N LEU A 41 -6.03 8.34 4.70
CA LEU A 41 -5.24 7.29 5.34
C LEU A 41 -3.74 7.43 5.05
N GLN A 42 -3.40 8.01 3.90
CA GLN A 42 -2.04 8.25 3.48
C GLN A 42 -1.95 9.57 2.70
N PRO A 43 -1.61 10.69 3.37
CA PRO A 43 -1.46 11.98 2.71
C PRO A 43 -0.28 12.02 1.72
N GLU A 44 0.77 11.24 1.98
CA GLU A 44 1.96 11.14 1.14
C GLU A 44 1.77 10.21 -0.07
N VAL A 45 2.50 10.50 -1.16
CA VAL A 45 2.45 9.67 -2.37
C VAL A 45 2.96 8.25 -2.11
N LYS A 46 4.04 8.10 -1.33
CA LYS A 46 4.67 6.81 -1.02
C LYS A 46 4.90 6.70 0.48
N SER A 47 4.51 5.58 1.07
CA SER A 47 4.69 5.33 2.50
C SER A 47 5.10 3.89 2.79
N PHE A 48 5.80 3.70 3.91
CA PHE A 48 6.13 2.39 4.49
C PHE A 48 5.38 2.13 5.80
N THR A 49 4.65 3.14 6.29
CA THR A 49 4.17 3.19 7.67
C THR A 49 2.80 3.85 7.83
N SER A 50 2.16 4.29 6.76
CA SER A 50 0.82 4.89 6.83
C SER A 50 -0.22 3.86 7.27
N PRO A 51 -1.36 4.31 7.83
CA PRO A 51 -2.53 3.45 8.03
C PRO A 51 -2.91 2.63 6.78
N LEU A 52 -2.75 3.20 5.58
CA LEU A 52 -3.03 2.48 4.33
C LEU A 52 -2.07 1.29 4.13
N VAL A 53 -0.77 1.47 4.39
CA VAL A 53 0.21 0.37 4.34
C VAL A 53 -0.16 -0.75 5.31
N GLU A 54 -0.54 -0.41 6.53
CA GLU A 54 -0.95 -1.38 7.55
C GLU A 54 -2.21 -2.16 7.13
N LEU A 55 -3.17 -1.49 6.49
CA LEU A 55 -4.42 -2.11 6.04
C LEU A 55 -4.22 -3.05 4.86
N ILE A 56 -3.37 -2.67 3.89
CA ILE A 56 -3.02 -3.49 2.73
C ILE A 56 -2.13 -4.68 3.16
N GLY A 57 -1.20 -4.45 4.10
CA GLY A 57 -0.34 -5.48 4.66
C GLY A 57 1.00 -5.67 3.94
N THR A 58 1.38 -4.73 3.06
CA THR A 58 2.62 -4.77 2.27
C THR A 58 3.76 -4.00 2.94
N SER A 59 4.96 -4.02 2.35
CA SER A 59 6.09 -3.23 2.87
C SER A 59 5.98 -1.75 2.50
N CYS A 60 5.51 -1.46 1.29
CA CYS A 60 5.28 -0.10 0.81
C CYS A 60 3.96 0.01 0.05
N VAL A 61 3.34 1.17 0.18
CA VAL A 61 2.19 1.58 -0.65
C VAL A 61 2.47 2.94 -1.28
N SER A 62 2.35 2.99 -2.60
CA SER A 62 2.28 4.25 -3.35
C SER A 62 0.83 4.50 -3.77
N LEU A 63 0.32 5.72 -3.60
CA LEU A 63 -1.05 6.11 -3.94
C LEU A 63 -1.00 7.19 -5.03
N THR A 64 -1.75 7.00 -6.11
CA THR A 64 -1.81 7.94 -7.23
C THR A 64 -3.21 8.01 -7.85
N ASP A 65 -3.57 9.18 -8.36
CA ASP A 65 -4.75 9.42 -9.21
C ASP A 65 -4.39 9.49 -10.70
N GLN A 66 -3.11 9.30 -11.02
CA GLN A 66 -2.61 9.28 -12.39
C GLN A 66 -2.53 7.85 -12.91
N SER A 67 -3.17 7.61 -14.05
CA SER A 67 -3.17 6.28 -14.65
C SER A 67 -1.75 5.89 -15.05
N PRO A 68 -1.28 4.69 -14.68
CA PRO A 68 0.03 4.20 -15.08
C PRO A 68 0.07 4.02 -16.60
N GLN A 69 0.86 4.84 -17.30
CA GLN A 69 0.96 4.79 -18.76
C GLN A 69 1.88 3.66 -19.26
N VAL A 70 2.83 3.24 -18.43
CA VAL A 70 3.81 2.19 -18.74
C VAL A 70 3.88 1.26 -17.55
N MET A 71 3.66 -0.04 -17.79
CA MET A 71 3.78 -1.09 -16.80
C MET A 71 5.01 -1.95 -17.20
N PRO A 72 6.00 -2.11 -16.32
CA PRO A 72 7.05 -3.11 -16.49
C PRO A 72 6.47 -4.53 -16.58
N ASP A 73 7.09 -5.41 -17.37
CA ASP A 73 6.62 -6.79 -17.58
C ASP A 73 6.71 -7.67 -16.31
N ASP A 74 7.56 -7.27 -15.36
CA ASP A 74 7.79 -7.93 -14.07
C ASP A 74 6.72 -7.57 -13.02
N PHE A 75 5.78 -6.68 -13.33
CA PHE A 75 4.75 -6.25 -12.38
C PHE A 75 3.44 -7.03 -12.56
N GLN A 76 2.88 -7.48 -11.45
CA GLN A 76 1.54 -8.06 -11.45
C GLN A 76 0.49 -6.95 -11.35
N VAL A 77 -0.53 -6.99 -12.20
CA VAL A 77 -1.55 -5.96 -12.27
C VAL A 77 -2.91 -6.56 -11.94
N VAL A 78 -3.64 -5.91 -11.05
CA VAL A 78 -4.99 -6.31 -10.66
C VAL A 78 -5.89 -5.10 -10.67
N ASP A 79 -6.90 -5.11 -11.53
CA ASP A 79 -7.93 -4.09 -11.54
C ASP A 79 -9.23 -4.57 -10.90
N GLY A 80 -10.05 -3.59 -10.52
CA GLY A 80 -11.36 -3.89 -9.95
C GLY A 80 -12.20 -2.66 -9.75
N LEU A 81 -13.41 -2.94 -9.27
CA LEU A 81 -14.36 -1.95 -8.79
C LEU A 81 -14.55 -2.20 -7.30
N VAL A 82 -14.63 -1.13 -6.53
CA VAL A 82 -15.02 -1.16 -5.12
C VAL A 82 -16.21 -0.23 -4.91
N SER A 83 -17.10 -0.63 -4.02
CA SER A 83 -18.20 0.23 -3.59
C SER A 83 -17.68 1.32 -2.66
N THR A 84 -17.94 2.56 -3.00
CA THR A 84 -17.69 3.73 -2.14
C THR A 84 -19.00 4.40 -1.79
N LEU A 85 -19.15 4.75 -0.51
CA LEU A 85 -20.28 5.54 -0.07
C LEU A 85 -19.93 7.03 -0.20
N GLY A 86 -20.67 7.74 -1.05
CA GLY A 86 -20.61 9.18 -1.19
C GLY A 86 -21.07 9.91 0.08
N LYS A 87 -20.72 11.20 0.18
CA LYS A 87 -21.13 12.05 1.32
C LYS A 87 -22.64 12.27 1.40
N ASP A 88 -23.32 12.12 0.28
CA ASP A 88 -24.77 12.14 0.11
C ASP A 88 -25.44 10.79 0.48
N GLY A 89 -24.65 9.78 0.86
CA GLY A 89 -25.14 8.45 1.20
C GLY A 89 -25.47 7.58 0.00
N GLN A 90 -25.18 8.03 -1.23
CA GLN A 90 -25.30 7.19 -2.42
C GLN A 90 -24.08 6.29 -2.56
N GLU A 91 -24.31 5.03 -2.90
CA GLU A 91 -23.24 4.08 -3.21
C GLU A 91 -22.84 4.24 -4.68
N SER A 92 -21.54 4.39 -4.93
CA SER A 92 -20.95 4.43 -6.26
C SER A 92 -19.86 3.38 -6.38
N SER A 93 -19.69 2.78 -7.55
CA SER A 93 -18.55 1.91 -7.83
C SER A 93 -17.40 2.73 -8.40
N GLU A 94 -16.25 2.70 -7.73
CA GLU A 94 -15.03 3.38 -8.17
C GLU A 94 -14.00 2.37 -8.64
N LYS A 95 -13.27 2.73 -9.69
CA LYS A 95 -12.21 1.89 -10.25
C LYS A 95 -10.94 2.02 -9.41
N PHE A 96 -10.28 0.89 -9.21
CA PHE A 96 -8.91 0.84 -8.74
C PHE A 96 -8.05 -0.09 -9.60
N VAL A 97 -6.75 0.15 -9.56
CA VAL A 97 -5.74 -0.75 -10.12
C VAL A 97 -4.62 -0.89 -9.09
N LEU A 98 -4.28 -2.13 -8.76
CA LEU A 98 -3.10 -2.48 -7.97
C LEU A 98 -2.00 -2.90 -8.92
N ILE A 99 -0.84 -2.31 -8.73
CA ILE A 99 0.39 -2.65 -9.41
C ILE A 99 1.31 -3.21 -8.34
N ILE A 100 1.71 -4.46 -8.49
CA ILE A 100 2.40 -5.22 -7.45
C ILE A 100 3.78 -5.58 -7.98
N SER A 101 4.80 -5.23 -7.22
CA SER A 101 6.20 -5.57 -7.50
C SER A 101 6.84 -6.19 -6.27
N GLU A 102 7.92 -6.93 -6.44
CA GLU A 102 8.77 -7.31 -5.30
C GLU A 102 9.25 -6.05 -4.57
N ALA A 103 9.41 -6.17 -3.25
CA ALA A 103 9.80 -5.04 -2.44
C ALA A 103 11.25 -4.63 -2.73
N MET A 104 11.45 -3.35 -3.02
CA MET A 104 12.74 -2.86 -3.53
C MET A 104 13.80 -2.66 -2.43
N ASN A 105 13.36 -2.47 -1.19
CA ASN A 105 14.23 -2.14 -0.06
C ASN A 105 14.72 -3.41 0.66
N HIS A 106 15.65 -3.28 1.60
CA HIS A 106 16.11 -4.41 2.40
C HIS A 106 15.20 -4.71 3.59
N ILE A 107 15.19 -5.96 4.04
CA ILE A 107 14.49 -6.37 5.27
C ILE A 107 15.08 -5.62 6.47
N CYS A 108 14.21 -4.95 7.22
CA CYS A 108 14.55 -4.33 8.51
C CYS A 108 14.69 -5.41 9.58
N GLU A 109 15.84 -5.44 10.28
CA GLU A 109 16.11 -6.45 11.32
C GLU A 109 15.16 -6.38 12.53
N ARG A 110 14.44 -5.26 12.71
CA ARG A 110 13.54 -5.06 13.85
C ARG A 110 12.08 -5.33 13.53
N CYS A 111 11.54 -4.76 12.45
CA CYS A 111 10.13 -4.94 12.08
C CYS A 111 9.91 -6.00 11.00
N ARG A 112 10.99 -6.58 10.45
CA ARG A 112 10.97 -7.59 9.38
C ARG A 112 10.26 -7.18 8.09
N ARG A 113 10.04 -5.87 7.88
CA ARG A 113 9.53 -5.29 6.62
C ARG A 113 10.67 -4.84 5.71
N TYR A 114 10.45 -4.90 4.40
CA TYR A 114 11.34 -4.40 3.35
C TYR A 114 11.28 -2.87 3.31
N SER A 115 11.95 -2.24 4.27
CA SER A 115 11.89 -0.79 4.51
C SER A 115 13.23 -0.20 4.92
N SER A 116 14.27 -1.03 5.00
CA SER A 116 15.63 -0.57 5.29
C SER A 116 16.33 -0.13 4.01
N GLU A 117 17.07 0.97 4.09
CA GLU A 117 17.89 1.48 2.97
C GLU A 117 19.13 0.61 2.74
N SER A 118 19.53 -0.19 3.73
CA SER A 118 20.69 -1.08 3.66
C SER A 118 20.41 -2.43 4.35
N ALA A 119 21.14 -3.46 3.92
CA ALA A 119 21.07 -4.78 4.52
C ALA A 119 21.53 -4.76 6.00
N SER A 120 20.89 -5.59 6.84
CA SER A 120 21.23 -5.73 8.27
C SER A 120 21.05 -4.46 9.11
N CYS A 121 20.28 -3.48 8.63
CA CYS A 121 20.01 -2.24 9.35
C CYS A 121 18.51 -2.10 9.72
N PRO A 122 18.18 -1.46 10.85
CA PRO A 122 16.80 -1.06 11.14
C PRO A 122 16.34 0.06 10.21
N CYS A 123 15.07 0.02 9.78
CA CYS A 123 14.47 1.12 9.03
C CYS A 123 14.29 2.38 9.89
N GLN A 124 14.04 3.52 9.24
CA GLN A 124 14.00 4.80 9.94
C GLN A 124 12.94 4.85 11.07
N ARG A 125 11.76 4.26 10.85
CA ARG A 125 10.74 4.11 11.92
C ARG A 125 11.31 3.39 13.14
N CYS A 126 12.03 2.30 12.90
CA CYS A 126 12.61 1.50 13.94
C CYS A 126 13.76 2.23 14.66
N LEU A 127 14.58 3.00 13.94
CA LEU A 127 15.61 3.86 14.52
C LEU A 127 15.00 4.93 15.42
N SER A 128 14.00 5.68 14.93
CA SER A 128 13.32 6.71 15.72
C SER A 128 12.72 6.13 17.00
N ALA A 129 12.00 5.00 16.90
CA ALA A 129 11.40 4.35 18.06
C ALA A 129 12.43 3.77 19.06
N MET A 130 13.67 3.52 18.65
CA MET A 130 14.77 3.17 19.58
C MET A 130 15.35 4.42 20.23
N ALA A 131 15.49 5.51 19.49
CA ALA A 131 15.98 6.78 20.02
C ALA A 131 15.07 7.35 21.13
N THR A 132 13.74 7.22 20.98
CA THR A 132 12.76 7.67 21.99
C THR A 132 12.83 6.90 23.31
N ARG A 133 13.48 5.72 23.36
CA ARG A 133 13.62 4.96 24.62
C ARG A 133 14.71 5.49 25.56
N TYR A 134 15.50 6.47 25.12
CA TYR A 134 16.62 7.04 25.88
C TYR A 134 16.45 8.53 26.22
N SER A 135 15.23 9.06 26.07
CA SER A 135 14.81 10.42 26.43
C SER A 135 13.71 10.36 27.47
#